data_AF-A0A8C0TBV1-F1
#
_entry.id   AF-A0A8C0TBV1-F1
#
_cell.length_a   1.000
_cell.length_b   1.000
_cell.length_c   1.000
_cell.angle_alpha   90.00
_cell.angle_beta   90.00
_cell.angle_gamma   90.00
#
_symmetry.space_group_name_H-M   'P 1'
#
loop_
_entity.id
_entity.type
_entity.pdbx_description
1 polymer ?
#
loop_
_entity_poly.entity_id
_entity_poly.type
_entity_poly.pdbx_seq_one_letter_code
_entity_poly.pdbx_strand_id
1 'polypeptide(L)'
;MPKNKGKGGKNRRRGKNENESEKRELVFKEDGQEYAQVIKMLGNGRLEAMCFDGVKRLCHIRGKLRKKDNKADVILKYNADEARSLKAYGELPEHAKINETDTFGPGDDDEIQFDDIGDDDEDIDDI
;
A
#
# COMPACT_ATOMS: atom_id res chain seq x y z
N MET A 1 32.22 -1.98 14.94
CA MET A 1 31.51 -2.85 13.97
C MET A 1 30.02 -2.49 13.92
N PRO A 2 29.57 -1.73 12.92
CA PRO A 2 28.14 -1.54 12.67
C PRO A 2 27.63 -2.74 11.87
N LYS A 3 26.71 -3.54 12.45
CA LYS A 3 26.00 -4.56 11.69
C LYS A 3 24.93 -3.88 10.84
N ASN A 4 25.10 -3.87 9.52
CA ASN A 4 24.07 -3.39 8.58
C ASN A 4 22.77 -4.20 8.79
N LYS A 5 21.76 -3.55 9.34
CA LYS A 5 20.41 -4.09 9.57
C LYS A 5 19.54 -3.85 8.33
N GLY A 6 20.04 -4.25 7.16
CA GLY A 6 19.29 -4.21 5.90
C GLY A 6 18.56 -5.53 5.65
N LYS A 7 17.26 -5.49 5.31
CA LYS A 7 16.54 -6.62 4.71
C LYS A 7 17.07 -6.86 3.29
N GLY A 8 18.26 -7.45 3.19
CA GLY A 8 18.94 -7.71 1.93
C GLY A 8 19.77 -8.99 2.00
N GLY A 9 19.10 -10.14 1.97
CA GLY A 9 19.75 -11.44 1.83
C GLY A 9 19.76 -11.91 0.38
N LYS A 10 20.64 -12.86 0.04
CA LYS A 10 20.84 -13.44 -1.31
C LYS A 10 19.60 -14.12 -1.93
N ASN A 11 18.46 -14.16 -1.25
CA ASN A 11 17.15 -14.54 -1.80
C ASN A 11 16.28 -13.33 -2.18
N ARG A 12 16.84 -12.11 -2.24
CA ARG A 12 16.14 -10.91 -2.70
C ARG A 12 16.05 -10.86 -4.23
N ARG A 13 15.50 -11.92 -4.84
CA ARG A 13 14.67 -11.75 -6.02
C ARG A 13 13.23 -11.62 -5.54
N ARG A 14 12.91 -10.48 -4.94
CA ARG A 14 11.52 -10.04 -4.81
C ARG A 14 11.24 -9.28 -6.10
N GLY A 15 10.36 -9.84 -6.94
CA GLY A 15 9.89 -9.13 -8.14
C GLY A 15 9.42 -7.73 -7.76
N LYS A 16 9.78 -6.75 -8.57
CA LYS A 16 9.21 -5.40 -8.47
C LYS A 16 7.71 -5.56 -8.71
N ASN A 17 6.90 -5.00 -7.82
CA ASN A 17 5.49 -4.82 -8.09
C ASN A 17 5.39 -3.63 -9.06
N GLU A 18 5.62 -3.87 -10.35
CA GLU A 18 5.72 -2.82 -11.39
C GLU A 18 4.39 -2.15 -11.72
N ASN A 19 3.30 -2.55 -11.06
CA ASN A 19 1.95 -2.11 -11.39
C ASN A 19 1.27 -1.42 -10.19
N GLU A 20 2.03 -0.70 -9.37
CA GLU A 20 1.47 0.18 -8.32
C GLU A 20 1.16 1.58 -8.86
N SER A 21 1.78 1.99 -9.97
CA SER A 21 1.64 3.32 -10.58
C SER A 21 0.65 3.40 -11.75
N GLU A 22 0.25 2.26 -12.33
CA GLU A 22 -0.82 2.27 -13.34
C GLU A 22 -2.15 2.55 -12.65
N LYS A 23 -2.81 3.66 -13.00
CA LYS A 23 -4.15 4.02 -12.53
C LYS A 23 -5.12 2.90 -12.90
N ARG A 24 -5.36 1.99 -11.97
CA ARG A 24 -6.39 0.96 -12.11
C ARG A 24 -7.76 1.59 -11.90
N GLU A 25 -8.77 0.99 -12.52
CA GLU A 25 -10.14 1.41 -12.30
C GLU A 25 -10.54 1.22 -10.84
N LEU A 26 -11.26 2.21 -10.30
CA LEU A 26 -11.76 2.16 -8.93
C LEU A 26 -12.74 1.01 -8.77
N VAL A 27 -12.44 0.09 -7.86
CA VAL A 27 -13.30 -1.08 -7.58
C VAL A 27 -14.26 -0.76 -6.43
N PHE A 28 -15.55 -0.84 -6.72
CA PHE A 28 -16.62 -0.69 -5.74
C PHE A 28 -16.87 -2.00 -4.96
N LYS A 29 -17.48 -1.90 -3.77
CA LYS A 29 -17.88 -3.09 -3.02
C LYS A 29 -18.98 -3.84 -3.76
N GLU A 30 -18.93 -5.17 -3.67
CA GLU A 30 -20.01 -6.05 -4.15
C GLU A 30 -20.94 -6.47 -2.99
N ASP A 31 -22.04 -7.14 -3.33
CA ASP A 31 -22.92 -7.71 -2.33
C ASP A 31 -22.18 -8.70 -1.41
N GLY A 32 -22.39 -8.56 -0.10
CA GLY A 32 -21.67 -9.31 0.93
C GLY A 32 -20.24 -8.82 1.23
N GLN A 33 -19.80 -7.72 0.63
CA GLN A 33 -18.55 -7.03 0.99
C GLN A 33 -18.85 -5.73 1.75
N GLU A 34 -17.93 -5.32 2.62
CA GLU A 34 -18.08 -4.06 3.34
C GLU A 34 -16.73 -3.34 3.45
N TYR A 35 -16.76 -2.02 3.32
CA TYR A 35 -15.58 -1.20 3.53
C TYR A 35 -15.18 -1.22 5.01
N ALA A 36 -13.88 -1.12 5.28
CA ALA A 36 -13.40 -1.08 6.65
C ALA A 36 -12.12 -0.26 6.78
N GLN A 37 -11.97 0.41 7.91
CA GLN A 37 -10.73 1.05 8.32
C GLN A 37 -9.92 0.10 9.21
N VAL A 38 -8.66 -0.14 8.86
CA VAL A 38 -7.74 -0.91 9.70
C VAL A 38 -7.43 -0.11 10.97
N ILE A 39 -7.67 -0.72 12.13
CA ILE A 39 -7.37 -0.14 13.45
C ILE A 39 -5.97 -0.56 13.87
N LYS A 40 -5.70 -1.87 13.88
CA LYS A 40 -4.47 -2.43 14.44
C LYS A 40 -4.05 -3.70 13.73
N MET A 41 -2.75 -3.83 13.49
CA MET A 41 -2.16 -5.08 13.00
C MET A 41 -1.95 -6.05 14.17
N LEU A 42 -2.43 -7.29 14.03
CA LEU A 42 -2.33 -8.32 15.08
C LEU A 42 -1.22 -9.34 14.82
N GLY A 43 -0.58 -9.28 13.64
CA GLY A 43 0.43 -10.25 13.21
C GLY A 43 -0.19 -11.55 12.69
N ASN A 44 0.65 -12.47 12.21
CA ASN A 44 0.22 -13.75 11.62
C ASN A 44 -0.90 -13.60 10.55
N GLY A 45 -0.79 -12.57 9.71
CA GLY A 45 -1.77 -12.28 8.67
C GLY A 45 -3.13 -11.82 9.19
N ARG A 46 -3.24 -11.33 10.42
CA ARG A 46 -4.49 -10.84 11.02
C ARG A 46 -4.40 -9.37 11.35
N LEU A 47 -5.55 -8.70 11.29
CA LEU A 47 -5.72 -7.32 11.69
C LEU A 47 -7.10 -7.11 12.31
N GLU A 48 -7.23 -6.05 13.09
CA GLU A 48 -8.50 -5.55 13.59
C GLU A 48 -8.94 -4.37 12.71
N ALA A 49 -10.17 -4.42 12.20
CA ALA A 49 -10.75 -3.36 11.38
C ALA A 49 -12.11 -2.92 11.89
N MET A 50 -12.38 -1.62 11.81
CA MET A 50 -13.70 -1.01 12.01
C MET A 50 -14.41 -1.03 10.66
N CYS A 51 -15.42 -1.88 10.50
CA CYS A 51 -16.26 -1.88 9.31
C CYS A 51 -17.23 -0.69 9.36
N PHE A 52 -17.58 -0.14 8.19
CA PHE A 52 -18.49 1.00 8.10
C PHE A 52 -19.97 0.65 8.34
N ASP A 53 -20.28 -0.63 8.57
CA ASP A 53 -21.55 -1.09 9.15
C ASP A 53 -21.61 -0.93 10.69
N GLY A 54 -20.55 -0.38 11.31
CA GLY A 54 -20.47 -0.11 12.74
C GLY A 54 -19.86 -1.25 13.57
N VAL A 55 -19.50 -2.37 12.95
CA VAL A 55 -18.98 -3.55 13.67
C VAL A 55 -17.46 -3.64 13.58
N LYS A 56 -16.80 -3.89 14.72
CA LYS A 56 -15.38 -4.25 14.74
C LYS A 56 -15.21 -5.72 14.42
N ARG A 57 -14.39 -6.03 13.41
CA ARG A 57 -14.11 -7.41 12.98
C ARG A 57 -12.62 -7.71 13.01
N LEU A 58 -12.31 -8.95 13.36
CA LEU A 58 -10.97 -9.50 13.16
C LEU A 58 -10.89 -10.02 11.72
N CYS A 59 -10.09 -9.34 10.91
CA CYS A 59 -9.92 -9.66 9.51
C CYS A 59 -8.63 -10.46 9.26
N HIS A 60 -8.66 -11.33 8.27
CA HIS A 60 -7.48 -12.04 7.79
C HIS A 60 -7.00 -11.43 6.47
N ILE A 61 -5.71 -11.13 6.36
CA ILE A 61 -5.07 -10.67 5.12
C ILE A 61 -5.05 -11.85 4.14
N ARG A 62 -5.54 -11.63 2.93
CA ARG A 62 -5.85 -12.71 2.00
C ARG A 62 -4.65 -13.59 1.66
N GLY A 63 -4.93 -14.89 1.60
CA GLY A 63 -4.19 -15.90 0.85
C GLY A 63 -5.17 -16.85 0.16
N LYS A 64 -6.10 -17.45 0.92
CA LYS A 64 -7.24 -18.24 0.42
C LYS A 64 -8.47 -17.90 1.27
N LEU A 65 -9.58 -17.49 0.62
CA LEU A 65 -10.84 -17.13 1.29
C LEU A 65 -11.31 -18.29 2.17
N ARG A 66 -11.64 -18.04 3.44
CA ARG A 66 -12.21 -19.06 4.34
C ARG A 66 -13.45 -18.49 5.00
N LYS A 67 -14.62 -18.89 4.51
CA LYS A 67 -15.90 -18.61 5.16
C LYS A 67 -15.86 -19.12 6.62
N LYS A 68 -15.95 -18.20 7.58
CA LYS A 68 -16.07 -18.51 9.01
C LYS A 68 -16.96 -17.45 9.64
N ASP A 69 -17.93 -17.89 10.44
CA ASP A 69 -18.81 -16.97 11.15
C ASP A 69 -18.02 -16.07 12.10
N ASN A 70 -18.38 -14.79 12.12
CA ASN A 70 -17.74 -13.69 12.86
C ASN A 70 -16.32 -13.28 12.41
N LYS A 71 -15.84 -13.77 11.27
CA LYS A 71 -14.53 -13.39 10.70
C LYS A 71 -14.72 -12.87 9.28
N ALA A 72 -13.98 -11.82 8.94
CA ALA A 72 -13.93 -11.28 7.58
C ALA A 72 -12.55 -11.53 6.96
N ASP A 73 -12.50 -11.62 5.63
CA ASP A 73 -11.24 -11.65 4.89
C ASP A 73 -11.07 -10.29 4.20
N VAL A 74 -9.84 -9.76 4.19
CA VAL A 74 -9.51 -8.54 3.44
C VAL A 74 -9.46 -8.87 1.95
N ILE A 75 -10.27 -8.22 1.13
CA ILE A 75 -10.37 -8.52 -0.30
C ILE A 75 -9.42 -7.65 -1.12
N LEU A 76 -9.47 -6.34 -0.91
CA LEU A 76 -8.73 -5.32 -1.64
C LEU A 76 -8.19 -4.26 -0.66
N LYS A 77 -7.03 -3.68 -1.00
CA LYS A 77 -6.46 -2.51 -0.30
C LYS A 77 -6.71 -1.30 -1.19
N TYR A 78 -7.30 -0.25 -0.61
CA TYR A 78 -7.43 1.05 -1.26
C TYR A 78 -6.27 1.97 -0.86
N ASN A 79 -5.78 2.75 -1.83
CA ASN A 79 -4.85 3.84 -1.61
C ASN A 79 -5.57 5.09 -1.09
N ALA A 80 -4.82 6.11 -0.66
CA ALA A 80 -5.40 7.33 -0.11
C ALA A 80 -6.27 8.09 -1.14
N ASP A 81 -5.83 8.10 -2.40
CA ASP A 81 -6.57 8.74 -3.52
C ASP A 81 -7.89 8.03 -3.80
N GLU A 82 -7.87 6.70 -3.87
CA GLU A 82 -9.06 5.89 -4.06
C GLU A 82 -10.06 6.07 -2.90
N ALA A 83 -9.55 6.15 -1.66
CA ALA A 83 -10.40 6.42 -0.50
C ALA A 83 -11.06 7.82 -0.58
N ARG A 84 -10.35 8.83 -1.12
CA ARG A 84 -10.93 10.16 -1.38
C ARG A 84 -12.01 10.09 -2.46
N SER A 85 -11.77 9.34 -3.54
CA SER A 85 -12.77 9.12 -4.58
C SER A 85 -14.01 8.41 -4.03
N LEU A 86 -13.85 7.32 -3.25
CA LEU A 86 -14.97 6.61 -2.62
C LEU A 86 -15.80 7.51 -1.71
N LYS A 87 -15.15 8.42 -0.98
CA LYS A 87 -15.83 9.44 -0.18
C LYS A 87 -16.64 10.41 -1.05
N ALA A 88 -16.07 10.86 -2.17
CA ALA A 88 -16.75 11.74 -3.12
C ALA A 88 -17.97 11.06 -3.79
N TYR A 89 -17.90 9.73 -4.01
CA TYR A 89 -19.01 8.94 -4.53
C TYR A 89 -20.08 8.59 -3.47
N GLY A 90 -19.87 8.92 -2.20
CA GLY A 90 -20.81 8.62 -1.12
C GLY A 90 -20.76 7.17 -0.61
N GLU A 91 -19.76 6.39 -1.02
CA GLU A 91 -19.55 5.01 -0.54
C GLU A 91 -18.97 4.96 0.88
N LEU A 92 -18.29 6.04 1.29
CA LEU A 92 -17.75 6.20 2.64
C LEU A 92 -18.43 7.37 3.35
N PRO A 93 -18.69 7.27 4.67
CA PRO A 93 -19.23 8.38 5.44
C PRO A 93 -18.34 9.63 5.36
N GLU A 94 -18.95 10.83 5.34
CA GLU A 94 -18.20 12.09 5.26
C GLU A 94 -17.22 12.30 6.42
N HIS A 95 -17.48 11.69 7.57
CA HIS A 95 -16.62 11.77 8.75
C HIS A 95 -15.50 10.72 8.76
N ALA A 96 -15.39 9.86 7.74
CA ALA A 96 -14.31 8.89 7.63
C ALA A 96 -12.96 9.61 7.56
N LYS A 97 -12.06 9.27 8.50
CA LYS A 97 -10.70 9.81 8.56
C LYS A 97 -9.81 9.02 7.62
N ILE A 98 -9.29 9.66 6.58
CA ILE A 98 -8.33 9.06 5.64
C ILE A 98 -6.93 9.44 6.13
N ASN A 99 -6.09 8.44 6.46
CA ASN A 99 -4.72 8.71 6.84
C ASN A 99 -3.87 8.84 5.58
N GLU A 100 -3.27 10.00 5.37
CA GLU A 100 -2.25 10.23 4.34
C GLU A 100 -0.91 9.63 4.82
N THR A 101 -0.79 8.31 4.77
CA THR A 101 0.52 7.64 4.80
C THR A 101 0.90 7.24 3.39
N ASP A 102 1.01 8.24 2.51
CA ASP A 102 1.80 8.14 1.29
C ASP A 102 3.11 8.87 1.53
N THR A 103 4.14 8.12 1.95
CA THR A 103 5.53 8.62 1.92
C THR A 103 6.09 8.61 0.49
N PHE A 104 5.27 8.21 -0.49
CA PHE A 104 5.55 8.26 -1.91
C PHE A 104 4.26 8.67 -2.63
N GLY A 105 3.87 9.94 -2.50
CA GLY A 105 3.06 10.57 -3.55
C GLY A 105 3.83 10.56 -4.87
N PRO A 106 3.20 10.91 -6.01
CA PRO A 106 3.90 11.11 -7.27
C PRO A 106 4.83 12.32 -7.10
N GLY A 107 6.01 12.07 -6.53
CA GLY A 107 7.14 12.96 -6.65
C GLY A 107 7.58 12.86 -8.09
N ASP A 108 7.14 13.85 -8.85
CA ASP A 108 7.76 14.39 -10.06
C ASP A 108 8.44 13.37 -10.97
N ASP A 109 7.84 13.19 -12.15
CA ASP A 109 8.54 12.82 -13.39
C ASP A 109 9.60 13.91 -13.74
N ASP A 110 10.48 14.25 -12.80
CA ASP A 110 11.79 14.77 -13.16
C ASP A 110 12.50 13.58 -13.79
N GLU A 111 12.32 13.44 -15.11
CA GLU A 111 13.26 12.77 -15.99
C GLU A 111 14.65 13.09 -15.46
N ILE A 112 15.29 12.13 -14.78
CA ILE A 112 16.75 12.12 -14.72
C ILE A 112 17.15 11.72 -16.14
N GLN A 113 17.11 12.70 -17.03
CA GLN A 113 17.90 12.68 -18.23
C GLN A 113 19.33 12.62 -17.70
N PHE A 114 19.92 11.42 -17.77
CA PHE A 114 21.37 11.31 -17.70
C PHE A 114 21.85 12.11 -18.90
N ASP A 115 22.15 13.39 -18.68
CA ASP A 115 23.09 14.07 -19.54
C ASP A 115 24.34 13.21 -19.48
N ASP A 116 24.61 12.60 -20.64
CA ASP A 116 25.83 11.92 -21.00
C ASP A 116 26.98 12.92 -20.78
N ILE A 117 27.36 13.12 -19.52
CA ILE A 117 28.62 13.74 -19.15
C ILE A 117 29.64 12.77 -19.69
N GLY A 118 30.14 13.18 -20.86
CA GLY A 118 31.10 12.46 -21.64
C GLY A 118 32.24 11.95 -20.78
N ASP A 119 32.73 10.83 -21.24
CA ASP A 119 33.98 10.16 -20.92
C ASP A 119 35.18 11.12 -21.14
N ASP A 120 35.27 12.19 -20.33
CA ASP A 120 36.46 13.04 -20.22
C ASP A 120 37.13 12.71 -18.89
N ASP A 121 38.10 11.82 -19.02
CA ASP A 121 39.20 11.54 -18.10
C ASP A 121 39.76 12.82 -17.46
N GLU A 122 39.66 12.99 -16.14
CA GLU A 122 40.72 13.67 -15.36
C GLU A 122 40.79 13.08 -13.94
N ASP A 123 41.99 12.59 -13.62
CA ASP A 123 42.39 11.94 -12.39
C ASP A 123 42.08 12.81 -11.15
N ILE A 124 41.30 12.28 -10.20
CA ILE A 124 41.29 12.78 -8.82
C ILE A 124 42.25 11.92 -8.00
N ASP A 125 43.50 12.37 -8.00
CA ASP A 125 44.47 12.08 -6.95
C ASP A 125 44.10 12.84 -5.65
N ASP A 126 44.28 12.16 -4.52
CA ASP A 126 44.43 12.65 -3.14
C ASP A 126 43.34 13.57 -2.53
N ILE A 127 42.51 12.98 -1.63
CA ILE A 127 42.29 13.43 -0.22
C ILE A 127 41.55 12.36 0.61
#